data_AF-A0A4Z0NNR2-F1
#
_entry.id   AF-A0A4Z0NNR2-F1
#
_cell.length_a   1.000
_cell.length_b   1.000
_cell.length_c   1.000
_cell.angle_alpha   90.00
_cell.angle_beta   90.00
_cell.angle_gamma   90.00
#
_symmetry.space_group_name_H-M   'P 1'
#
loop_
_entity.id
_entity.type
_entity.pdbx_description
1 polymer ?
#
loop_
_entity_poly.entity_id
_entity_poly.type
_entity_poly.pdbx_seq_one_letter_code
_entity_poly.pdbx_strand_id
1 'polypeptide(L)'
;MSMDRTMMRGANDDLPQARLGWIMAAIQTLIYAGFVGTFIASPETMTRPIAPGMGVTVATVFGLLCILSTMVLTGTYVLIANRLTAR
;
A
#
# COMPACT_ATOMS: atom_id res chain seq x y z
N MET A 1 -25.78 28.77 18.62
CA MET A 1 -24.40 28.87 18.07
C MET A 1 -23.43 28.04 18.91
N SER A 2 -23.66 26.71 19.00
CA SER A 2 -22.87 25.77 19.83
C SER A 2 -22.52 24.49 19.06
N MET A 3 -23.44 23.99 18.21
CA MET A 3 -23.25 22.81 17.35
C MET A 3 -22.08 22.91 16.36
N ASP A 4 -21.75 24.10 15.87
CA ASP A 4 -20.71 24.29 14.86
C ASP A 4 -19.30 24.02 15.41
N ARG A 5 -19.11 24.30 16.71
CA ARG A 5 -17.82 24.14 17.39
C ARG A 5 -17.52 22.68 17.75
N THR A 6 -18.55 21.88 17.97
CA THR A 6 -18.42 20.43 18.21
C THR A 6 -18.16 19.65 16.93
N MET A 7 -18.79 20.02 15.80
CA MET A 7 -18.51 19.41 14.50
C MET A 7 -17.08 19.70 14.01
N MET A 8 -16.60 20.94 14.11
CA MET A 8 -15.23 21.28 13.70
C MET A 8 -14.14 20.59 14.52
N ARG A 9 -14.40 20.25 15.80
CA ARG A 9 -13.41 19.61 16.66
C ARG A 9 -13.18 18.14 16.28
N GLY A 10 -14.25 17.41 15.98
CA GLY A 10 -14.15 16.02 15.51
C GLY A 10 -13.42 15.87 14.18
N ALA A 11 -13.65 16.79 13.23
CA ALA A 11 -13.02 16.74 11.91
C ALA A 11 -11.49 16.97 11.94
N ASN A 12 -10.98 17.73 12.91
CA ASN A 12 -9.54 17.99 13.06
C ASN A 12 -8.81 16.89 13.88
N ASP A 13 -9.51 16.13 14.71
CA ASP A 13 -8.92 15.04 15.49
C ASP A 13 -8.65 13.79 14.61
N ASP A 14 -9.24 13.71 13.42
CA ASP A 14 -9.00 12.67 12.40
C ASP A 14 -7.69 12.88 11.61
N LEU A 15 -7.08 14.07 11.67
CA LEU A 15 -5.89 14.44 10.90
C LEU A 15 -4.71 13.46 11.05
N PRO A 16 -4.38 12.93 12.25
CA PRO A 16 -3.29 11.97 12.42
C PRO A 16 -3.57 10.63 11.75
N GLN A 17 -4.82 10.15 11.81
CA GLN A 17 -5.23 8.89 11.15
C GLN A 17 -5.28 9.07 9.64
N ALA A 18 -5.83 10.19 9.15
CA ALA A 18 -5.85 10.53 7.73
C ALA A 18 -4.42 10.64 7.17
N ARG A 19 -3.51 11.31 7.88
CA ARG A 19 -2.10 11.42 7.49
C ARG A 19 -1.40 10.06 7.44
N LEU A 20 -1.66 9.18 8.41
CA LEU A 20 -1.11 7.81 8.40
C LEU A 20 -1.63 7.02 7.19
N GLY A 21 -2.95 7.09 6.91
CA GLY A 21 -3.56 6.45 5.76
C GLY A 21 -2.95 6.92 4.43
N TRP A 22 -2.73 8.23 4.29
CA TRP A 22 -2.08 8.80 3.10
C TRP A 22 -0.62 8.38 2.93
N ILE A 23 0.15 8.26 4.02
CA ILE A 23 1.53 7.75 3.95
C ILE A 23 1.53 6.30 3.47
N MET A 24 0.62 5.47 4.00
CA MET A 24 0.50 4.07 3.58
C MET A 24 0.07 3.95 2.11
N ALA A 25 -0.88 4.79 1.68
CA ALA A 25 -1.28 4.86 0.28
C ALA A 25 -0.10 5.24 -0.62
N ALA A 26 0.70 6.25 -0.25
CA ALA A 26 1.87 6.67 -1.01
C ALA A 26 2.92 5.56 -1.12
N ILE A 27 3.19 4.83 -0.03
CA ILE A 27 4.10 3.68 -0.04
C ILE A 27 3.57 2.59 -0.98
N GLN A 28 2.28 2.27 -0.90
CA GLN A 28 1.66 1.28 -1.78
C GLN A 28 1.74 1.69 -3.24
N THR A 29 1.48 2.97 -3.54
CA THR A 29 1.62 3.54 -4.89
C THR A 29 3.04 3.38 -5.41
N LEU A 30 4.06 3.64 -4.58
CA LEU A 30 5.46 3.48 -5.00
C LEU A 30 5.81 2.03 -5.31
N ILE A 31 5.35 1.08 -4.48
CA ILE A 31 5.57 -0.35 -4.71
C ILE A 31 4.94 -0.77 -6.04
N TYR A 32 3.68 -0.40 -6.27
CA TYR A 32 2.97 -0.77 -7.48
C TYR A 32 3.49 -0.06 -8.73
N ALA A 33 3.87 1.22 -8.61
CA ALA A 33 4.53 1.95 -9.68
C ALA A 33 5.89 1.35 -10.03
N GLY A 34 6.63 0.83 -9.05
CA GLY A 34 7.88 0.08 -9.30
C GLY A 34 7.63 -1.20 -10.11
N PHE A 35 6.57 -1.95 -9.78
CA PHE A 35 6.16 -3.12 -10.56
C PHE A 35 5.83 -2.77 -12.02
N VAL A 36 4.94 -1.79 -12.21
CA VAL A 36 4.52 -1.35 -13.55
C VAL A 36 5.68 -0.73 -14.33
N GLY A 37 6.50 0.09 -13.68
CA GLY A 37 7.67 0.73 -14.28
C GLY A 37 8.71 -0.30 -14.76
N THR A 38 8.91 -1.37 -14.00
CA THR A 38 9.78 -2.48 -14.42
C THR A 38 9.23 -3.18 -15.66
N PHE A 39 7.91 -3.35 -15.74
CA PHE A 39 7.24 -3.92 -16.91
C PHE A 39 7.41 -3.05 -18.16
N ILE A 40 7.34 -1.73 -18.00
CA ILE A 40 7.56 -0.77 -19.09
C ILE A 40 9.03 -0.78 -19.53
N ALA A 41 9.97 -0.78 -18.57
CA ALA A 41 11.39 -0.68 -18.86
C ALA A 41 12.00 -1.98 -19.43
N SER A 42 11.53 -3.16 -18.99
CA SER A 42 12.05 -4.45 -19.43
C SER A 42 10.96 -5.53 -19.48
N PRO A 43 10.08 -5.49 -20.49
CA PRO A 43 9.02 -6.50 -20.66
C PRO A 43 9.59 -7.91 -20.92
N GLU A 44 10.75 -8.01 -21.56
CA GLU A 44 11.41 -9.30 -21.82
C GLU A 44 11.83 -9.99 -20.53
N THR A 45 12.40 -9.24 -19.57
CA THR A 45 12.79 -9.81 -18.26
C THR A 45 11.56 -10.25 -17.48
N MET A 46 10.48 -9.46 -17.54
CA MET A 46 9.25 -9.71 -16.81
C MET A 46 8.49 -10.94 -17.32
N THR A 47 8.47 -11.15 -18.63
CA THR A 47 7.81 -12.30 -19.26
C THR A 47 8.68 -13.56 -19.27
N ARG A 48 9.96 -13.45 -18.90
CA ARG A 48 10.87 -14.59 -18.85
C ARG A 48 10.39 -15.64 -17.85
N PRO A 49 10.41 -16.94 -18.22
CA PRO A 49 10.28 -18.04 -17.27
C PRO A 49 11.39 -17.97 -16.22
N ILE A 50 11.05 -18.30 -14.97
CA ILE A 50 12.02 -18.30 -13.87
C ILE A 50 12.98 -19.49 -14.01
N ALA A 51 12.49 -20.61 -14.53
CA ALA A 51 13.26 -21.80 -14.84
C ALA A 51 12.82 -22.41 -16.18
N PRO A 52 13.71 -23.10 -16.90
CA PRO A 52 13.36 -23.78 -18.15
C PRO A 52 12.20 -24.76 -17.94
N GLY A 53 11.21 -24.72 -18.84
CA GLY A 53 10.03 -25.60 -18.78
C GLY A 53 8.94 -25.18 -17.80
N MET A 54 9.12 -24.10 -17.03
CA MET A 54 8.08 -23.58 -16.13
C MET A 54 7.24 -22.49 -16.78
N GLY A 55 5.92 -22.53 -16.56
CA GLY A 55 5.00 -21.45 -16.97
C GLY A 55 5.00 -20.23 -16.05
N VAL A 56 5.70 -20.30 -14.90
CA VAL A 56 5.78 -19.20 -13.95
C VAL A 56 6.83 -18.19 -14.41
N THR A 57 6.41 -16.95 -14.60
CA THR A 57 7.27 -15.86 -15.06
C THR A 57 7.80 -15.02 -13.91
N VAL A 58 8.85 -14.25 -14.17
CA VAL A 58 9.39 -13.27 -13.21
C VAL A 58 8.29 -12.28 -12.78
N ALA A 59 7.43 -11.85 -13.71
CA ALA A 59 6.29 -10.99 -13.40
C ALA A 59 5.31 -11.63 -12.42
N THR A 60 5.03 -12.92 -12.53
CA THR A 60 4.15 -13.63 -11.60
C THR A 60 4.70 -13.60 -10.18
N VAL A 61 5.98 -13.91 -10.00
CA VAL A 61 6.61 -13.89 -8.67
C VAL A 61 6.75 -12.46 -8.15
N PHE A 62 7.13 -11.51 -9.00
CA PHE A 62 7.26 -10.12 -8.57
C PHE A 62 5.91 -9.53 -8.16
N GLY A 63 4.85 -9.79 -8.93
CA GLY A 63 3.48 -9.39 -8.59
C GLY A 63 3.01 -10.00 -7.28
N LEU A 64 3.34 -11.28 -7.03
CA LEU A 64 3.04 -11.92 -5.75
C LEU A 64 3.74 -11.21 -4.58
N LEU A 65 5.01 -10.84 -4.72
CA LEU A 65 5.74 -10.08 -3.70
C LEU A 65 5.10 -8.69 -3.46
N CYS A 66 4.62 -8.01 -4.49
CA CYS A 66 3.88 -6.76 -4.35
C CYS A 66 2.58 -6.95 -3.55
N ILE A 67 1.81 -8.02 -3.83
CA ILE A 67 0.58 -8.33 -3.09
C ILE A 67 0.91 -8.61 -1.62
N LEU A 68 1.91 -9.45 -1.34
CA LEU A 68 2.34 -9.76 0.04
C LEU A 68 2.78 -8.49 0.78
N SER A 69 3.52 -7.62 0.11
CA SER A 69 3.93 -6.31 0.67
C SER A 69 2.71 -5.46 1.02
N THR A 70 1.68 -5.47 0.17
CA THR A 70 0.41 -4.76 0.42
C THR A 70 -0.28 -5.29 1.67
N MET A 71 -0.38 -6.62 1.81
CA MET A 71 -1.00 -7.24 2.98
C MET A 71 -0.27 -6.87 4.27
N VAL A 72 1.07 -6.89 4.25
CA VAL A 72 1.90 -6.49 5.40
C VAL A 72 1.68 -5.01 5.73
N LEU A 73 1.66 -4.14 4.72
CA LEU A 73 1.47 -2.71 4.89
C LEU A 73 0.08 -2.38 5.47
N THR A 74 -0.97 -2.97 4.90
CA THR A 74 -2.35 -2.81 5.39
C THR A 74 -2.50 -3.38 6.80
N GLY A 75 -1.95 -4.56 7.09
CA GLY A 75 -1.99 -5.14 8.42
C GLY A 75 -1.28 -4.26 9.45
N THR A 76 -0.09 -3.75 9.09
CA THR A 76 0.68 -2.84 9.95
C THR A 76 -0.08 -1.53 10.18
N TYR A 77 -0.69 -0.96 9.13
CA TYR A 77 -1.55 0.21 9.25
C TYR A 77 -2.69 -0.01 10.25
N VAL A 78 -3.44 -1.10 10.12
CA VAL A 78 -4.56 -1.41 11.03
C VAL A 78 -4.08 -1.58 12.46
N LEU A 79 -2.96 -2.28 12.68
CA LEU A 79 -2.39 -2.45 14.02
C LEU A 79 -1.96 -1.12 14.65
N ILE A 80 -1.35 -0.22 13.87
CA ILE A 80 -0.93 1.10 14.36
C ILE A 80 -2.14 1.99 14.61
N ALA A 81 -3.08 2.06 13.67
CA ALA A 81 -4.30 2.85 13.80
C ALA A 81 -5.08 2.45 15.06
N ASN A 82 -5.31 1.14 15.25
CA ASN A 82 -6.02 0.63 16.42
C ASN A 82 -5.30 0.97 17.74
N ARG A 83 -3.96 0.94 17.77
CA ARG A 83 -3.18 1.33 18.96
C ARG A 83 -3.25 2.82 19.27
N LEU A 84 -3.38 3.66 18.25
CA LEU A 84 -3.53 5.11 18.40
C LEU A 84 -4.94 5.48 18.87
N THR A 85 -5.97 4.78 18.39
CA THR A 85 -7.37 5.00 18.77
C THR A 85 -7.72 4.42 20.14
N ALA A 86 -7.02 3.37 20.59
CA ALA A 86 -7.24 2.75 21.90
C ALA A 86 -6.58 3.50 23.08
N ARG A 87 -5.94 4.65 22.84
CA ARG A 87 -5.42 5.56 23.86
C ARG A 87 -6.38 6.72 24.08
#